data_AF-A0A5C7NA25-F1
#
_entry.id   AF-A0A5C7NA25-F1
#
_cell.length_a   1.000
_cell.length_b   1.000
_cell.length_c   1.000
_cell.angle_alpha   90.00
_cell.angle_beta   90.00
_cell.angle_gamma   90.00
#
_symmetry.space_group_name_H-M   'P 1'
#
loop_
_entity.id
_entity.type
_entity.pdbx_description
1 polymer ?
#
loop_
_entity_poly.entity_id
_entity_poly.type
_entity_poly.pdbx_seq_one_letter_code
_entity_poly.pdbx_strand_id
1 'polypeptide(L)'
;MPLPEGTTGVYAASLAALQAAGVVESVDGQCGLLLARRMDAGEDSGAGLASLARAHRECMTAALAAAPAEESPLEKLRRERFGVREG
;
A
#
# COMPACT_ATOMS: atom_id res chain seq x y z
N MET A 1 -12.96 -0.81 -17.03
CA MET A 1 -12.72 -2.19 -16.56
C MET A 1 -13.27 -2.30 -15.15
N PRO A 2 -14.22 -3.19 -14.86
CA PRO A 2 -14.67 -3.44 -13.50
C PRO A 2 -13.62 -4.25 -12.72
N LEU A 3 -13.47 -3.98 -11.42
CA LEU A 3 -12.62 -4.75 -10.51
C LEU A 3 -13.24 -6.14 -10.27
N PRO A 4 -12.43 -7.21 -10.11
CA PRO A 4 -12.95 -8.56 -9.93
C PRO A 4 -13.76 -8.68 -8.63
N GLU A 5 -14.96 -9.25 -8.76
CA GLU A 5 -15.83 -9.60 -7.65
C GLU A 5 -15.18 -10.74 -6.85
N GLY A 6 -14.74 -10.49 -5.61
CA GLY A 6 -14.18 -11.59 -4.81
C GLY A 6 -13.46 -11.26 -3.51
N THR A 7 -13.20 -10.00 -3.19
CA THR A 7 -12.58 -9.67 -1.89
C THR A 7 -13.02 -8.28 -1.43
N THR A 8 -14.19 -8.22 -0.82
CA THR A 8 -14.70 -7.04 -0.12
C THR A 8 -14.14 -7.04 1.30
N GLY A 9 -13.57 -5.91 1.73
CA GLY A 9 -12.99 -5.79 3.08
C GLY A 9 -11.85 -4.78 3.13
N VAL A 10 -11.54 -4.32 4.33
CA VAL A 10 -10.43 -3.39 4.57
C VAL A 10 -9.10 -4.05 4.16
N TYR A 11 -8.93 -5.36 4.40
CA TYR A 11 -7.72 -6.09 4.03
C TYR A 11 -7.49 -6.07 2.53
N ALA A 12 -8.50 -6.44 1.74
CA ALA A 12 -8.41 -6.51 0.30
C ALA A 12 -8.11 -5.15 -0.34
N ALA A 13 -8.79 -4.09 0.12
CA ALA A 13 -8.55 -2.73 -0.34
C ALA A 13 -7.12 -2.26 0.02
N SER A 14 -6.66 -2.57 1.22
CA SER A 14 -5.31 -2.21 1.69
C SER A 14 -4.23 -2.95 0.90
N LEU A 15 -4.42 -4.25 0.65
CA LEU A 15 -3.50 -5.06 -0.14
C LEU A 15 -3.37 -4.53 -1.56
N ALA A 16 -4.49 -4.21 -2.22
CA ALA A 16 -4.48 -3.65 -3.56
C ALA A 16 -3.71 -2.31 -3.62
N ALA A 17 -3.91 -1.43 -2.61
CA ALA A 17 -3.20 -0.16 -2.53
C ALA A 17 -1.68 -0.35 -2.33
N LEU A 18 -1.27 -1.23 -1.42
CA LEU A 18 0.14 -1.51 -1.16
C LEU A 18 0.83 -2.21 -2.34
N GLN A 19 0.12 -3.09 -3.03
CA GLN A 19 0.60 -3.74 -4.27
C GLN A 19 0.82 -2.71 -5.37
N ALA A 20 -0.15 -1.81 -5.59
CA ALA A 20 -0.03 -0.75 -6.58
C ALA A 20 1.14 0.19 -6.29
N ALA A 21 1.44 0.43 -5.01
CA ALA A 21 2.55 1.27 -4.57
C ALA A 21 3.89 0.52 -4.42
N GLY A 22 3.93 -0.80 -4.62
CA GLY A 22 5.16 -1.60 -4.51
C GLY A 22 5.75 -1.69 -3.10
N VAL A 23 4.94 -1.46 -2.05
CA VAL A 23 5.38 -1.36 -0.64
C VAL A 23 4.74 -2.41 0.29
N VAL A 24 4.21 -3.49 -0.27
CA VAL A 24 3.56 -4.57 0.49
C VAL A 24 4.47 -5.13 1.58
N GLU A 25 5.75 -5.33 1.28
CA GLU A 25 6.71 -5.96 2.20
C GLU A 25 7.32 -4.98 3.22
N SER A 26 6.92 -3.69 3.19
CA SER A 26 7.34 -2.73 4.21
C SER A 26 6.74 -3.08 5.58
N VAL A 27 7.43 -2.70 6.66
CA VAL A 27 6.96 -2.91 8.04
C VAL A 27 5.58 -2.28 8.24
N ASP A 28 5.40 -1.03 7.81
CA ASP A 28 4.12 -0.33 7.93
C ASP A 28 3.03 -0.96 7.06
N GLY A 29 3.39 -1.46 5.86
CA GLY A 29 2.47 -2.19 4.99
C GLY A 29 1.95 -3.47 5.65
N GLN A 30 2.84 -4.28 6.24
CA GLN A 30 2.46 -5.51 6.95
C GLN A 30 1.63 -5.22 8.21
N CYS A 31 1.99 -4.20 8.99
CA CYS A 31 1.20 -3.74 10.12
C CYS A 31 -0.21 -3.30 9.68
N GLY A 32 -0.31 -2.53 8.60
CA GLY A 32 -1.59 -2.13 8.00
C GLY A 32 -2.45 -3.33 7.61
N LEU A 33 -1.87 -4.35 6.98
CA LEU A 33 -2.59 -5.57 6.60
C LEU A 33 -3.08 -6.38 7.81
N LEU A 34 -2.27 -6.48 8.87
CA LEU A 34 -2.68 -7.16 10.11
C LEU A 34 -3.86 -6.46 10.77
N LEU A 35 -3.81 -5.13 10.87
CA LEU A 35 -4.90 -4.32 11.42
C LEU A 35 -6.17 -4.45 10.56
N ALA A 36 -6.04 -4.38 9.25
CA ALA A 36 -7.14 -4.53 8.31
C ALA A 36 -7.83 -5.90 8.44
N ARG A 37 -7.05 -6.98 8.58
CA ARG A 37 -7.58 -8.33 8.81
C ARG A 37 -8.36 -8.43 10.12
N ARG A 38 -7.89 -7.75 11.17
CA ARG A 38 -8.62 -7.69 12.46
C ARG A 38 -9.92 -6.90 12.36
N MET A 39 -9.92 -5.80 11.61
CA MET A 39 -11.14 -5.01 11.36
C MET A 39 -12.18 -5.84 10.60
N ASP A 40 -11.75 -6.60 9.60
CA ASP A 40 -12.63 -7.49 8.83
C ASP A 40 -13.20 -8.66 9.67
N ALA A 41 -12.50 -9.08 10.74
CA ALA A 41 -13.00 -10.10 11.66
C ALA A 41 -14.20 -9.63 12.50
N GLY A 42 -14.36 -8.32 12.71
CA GLY A 42 -15.53 -7.75 13.39
C GLY A 42 -15.63 -8.09 14.89
N GLU A 43 -14.54 -8.51 15.53
CA GLU A 43 -14.51 -8.97 16.92
C GLU A 43 -14.41 -7.82 17.94
N ASP A 44 -14.06 -6.62 17.50
CA ASP A 44 -13.83 -5.47 18.37
C ASP A 44 -15.12 -4.68 18.63
N SER A 45 -15.24 -4.13 19.84
CA SER A 45 -16.29 -3.15 20.17
C SER A 45 -16.16 -1.88 19.30
N GLY A 46 -17.20 -1.04 19.25
CA GLY A 46 -17.15 0.20 18.45
C GLY A 46 -15.95 1.11 18.78
N ALA A 47 -15.56 1.20 20.05
CA ALA A 47 -14.37 1.95 20.48
C ALA A 47 -13.06 1.26 20.08
N GLY A 48 -13.02 -0.07 20.11
CA GLY A 48 -11.90 -0.87 19.63
C GLY A 48 -11.71 -0.71 18.12
N LEU A 49 -12.80 -0.80 17.35
CA LEU A 49 -12.79 -0.60 15.90
C LEU A 49 -12.32 0.81 15.52
N ALA A 50 -12.76 1.84 16.26
CA ALA A 50 -12.31 3.21 16.02
C ALA A 50 -10.80 3.38 16.25
N SER A 51 -10.26 2.71 17.27
CA SER A 51 -8.82 2.72 17.55
C SER A 51 -8.03 1.98 16.46
N LEU A 52 -8.51 0.81 16.03
CA LEU A 52 -7.92 0.07 14.91
C LEU A 52 -7.94 0.88 13.61
N ALA A 53 -9.04 1.58 13.32
CA ALA A 53 -9.16 2.43 12.13
C ALA A 53 -8.19 3.62 12.13
N ARG A 54 -7.78 4.11 13.30
CA ARG A 54 -6.78 5.17 13.41
C ARG A 54 -5.38 4.61 13.16
N ALA A 55 -5.01 3.54 13.88
CA ALA A 55 -3.73 2.88 13.70
C ALA A 55 -3.53 2.37 12.25
N HIS A 56 -4.59 1.81 11.65
CA HIS A 56 -4.56 1.37 10.25
C HIS A 56 -4.24 2.53 9.30
N ARG A 57 -4.91 3.67 9.47
CA ARG A 57 -4.65 4.87 8.66
C ARG A 57 -3.22 5.39 8.83
N GLU A 58 -2.69 5.37 10.05
CA GLU A 58 -1.31 5.79 10.33
C GLU A 58 -0.31 4.89 9.60
N CYS A 59 -0.42 3.57 9.74
CA CYS A 59 0.42 2.61 9.03
C CYS A 59 0.31 2.74 7.50
N MET A 60 -0.91 2.82 6.97
CA MET A 60 -1.10 2.95 5.52
C MET A 60 -0.52 4.26 4.97
N THR A 61 -0.65 5.36 5.72
CA THR A 61 -0.06 6.65 5.33
C THR A 61 1.46 6.56 5.30
N ALA A 62 2.08 5.98 6.32
CA ALA A 62 3.53 5.79 6.39
C ALA A 62 4.04 4.88 5.28
N ALA A 63 3.39 3.73 5.06
CA ALA A 63 3.75 2.77 4.01
C ALA A 63 3.69 3.40 2.61
N LEU A 64 2.59 4.10 2.30
CA LEU A 64 2.41 4.72 0.99
C LEU A 64 3.32 5.93 0.78
N ALA A 65 3.70 6.65 1.84
CA ALA A 65 4.69 7.71 1.76
C ALA A 65 6.11 7.19 1.46
N ALA A 66 6.39 5.93 1.79
CA ALA A 66 7.65 5.25 1.48
C ALA A 66 7.68 4.65 0.07
N ALA A 67 6.62 4.81 -0.74
CA ALA A 67 6.57 4.31 -2.10
C ALA A 67 7.71 4.91 -2.93
N PRO A 68 8.46 4.09 -3.68
CA PRO A 68 9.49 4.61 -4.57
C PRO A 68 8.86 5.59 -5.56
N ALA A 69 9.51 6.73 -5.76
CA ALA A 69 9.04 7.70 -6.75
C ALA A 69 8.97 7.02 -8.12
N GLU A 70 7.82 7.11 -8.77
CA GLU A 70 7.67 6.65 -10.14
C GLU A 70 8.64 7.45 -11.02
N GLU A 71 9.50 6.74 -11.75
CA GLU A 71 10.49 7.35 -12.62
C GLU A 71 9.79 8.26 -13.63
N SER A 72 10.16 9.55 -13.65
CA SER A 72 9.51 10.49 -14.55
C SER A 72 9.78 10.09 -16.01
N PRO A 73 8.84 10.35 -16.94
CA PRO A 73 9.07 10.08 -18.37
C PRO A 73 10.37 10.71 -18.92
N LEU A 74 10.80 11.84 -18.33
CA LEU A 74 12.06 12.50 -18.67
C LEU A 74 13.30 11.77 -18.14
N GLU A 75 13.25 11.20 -16.93
CA GLU A 75 14.32 10.35 -16.40
C GLU A 75 14.47 9.08 -17.23
N LYS A 76 13.35 8.46 -17.60
CA LYS A 76 13.32 7.32 -18.52
C LYS A 76 13.97 7.67 -19.87
N LEU A 77 13.59 8.80 -20.47
CA LEU A 77 14.17 9.27 -21.74
C LEU A 77 15.67 9.60 -21.61
N ARG A 78 16.11 10.18 -20.48
CA ARG A 78 17.53 10.46 -20.23
C ARG A 78 18.34 9.17 -20.10
N ARG A 79 17.82 8.16 -19.39
CA ARG A 79 18.46 6.84 -19.31
C ARG A 79 18.57 6.19 -20.69
N GLU A 80 17.52 6.20 -21.49
CA GLU A 80 17.53 5.62 -22.84
C GLU A 80 18.49 6.35 -23.80
N ARG A 81 18.63 7.67 -23.67
CA ARG A 81 19.42 8.50 -24.60
C ARG A 81 20.89 8.66 -24.21
N PHE A 82 21.20 8.58 -22.91
CA PHE A 82 22.55 8.85 -22.39
C PHE A 82 23.13 7.68 -21.58
N GLY A 83 22.36 6.64 -21.29
CA GLY A 83 22.77 5.45 -20.55
C GLY A 83 23.38 4.37 -21.42
N VAL A 84 24.37 4.70 -22.26
CA VAL A 84 25.39 3.74 -22.72
C VAL A 84 26.72 4.49 -22.84
N ARG A 85 27.47 4.49 -21.74
CA ARG A 85 28.93 4.64 -21.74
C ARG A 85 29.46 4.35 -20.33
N GLU A 86 29.48 3.08 -19.96
CA GLU A 86 30.43 2.61 -18.96
C GLU A 86 31.20 1.43 -19.57
N GLY A 87 32.51 1.68 -19.74
CA GLY A 87 33.65 0.76 -19.89
C GLY A 87 33.49 -0.54 -20.64
#